data_AF-A0A0K9P7Y9-F1
#
_entry.id   AF-A0A0K9P7Y9-F1
#
_cell.length_a   1.000
_cell.length_b   1.000
_cell.length_c   1.000
_cell.angle_alpha   90.00
_cell.angle_beta   90.00
_cell.angle_gamma   90.00
#
_symmetry.space_group_name_H-M   'P 1'
#
loop_
_entity.id
_entity.type
_entity.pdbx_description
1 polymer ?
#
loop_
_entity_poly.entity_id
_entity_poly.type
_entity_poly.pdbx_seq_one_letter_code
_entity_poly.pdbx_strand_id
1 'polypeptide(L)'
;MKIVSQSLGVPDAAAFNSIDSSLNDNCFLNKWPSAPKIQRLRTYTKVYKRGAVGRSIDISRYSGYNELKQDLSRMFSIKRGAT
;
A
#
# COMPACT_ATOMS: atom_id res chain seq x y z
N MET A 1 -0.42 5.85 -25.46
CA MET A 1 -0.04 4.90 -24.38
C MET A 1 -0.90 3.66 -24.53
N LYS A 2 -0.35 2.44 -24.42
CA LYS A 2 -1.16 1.22 -24.28
C LYS A 2 -1.05 0.74 -22.83
N ILE A 3 -2.19 0.37 -22.25
CA ILE A 3 -2.30 -0.28 -20.94
C ILE A 3 -2.62 -1.75 -21.23
N VAL A 4 -1.89 -2.65 -20.60
CA VAL A 4 -2.16 -4.10 -20.64
C VAL A 4 -2.59 -4.51 -19.23
N SER A 5 -3.74 -5.17 -19.15
CA SER A 5 -4.25 -5.78 -17.92
C SER A 5 -4.27 -7.30 -18.11
N GLN A 6 -3.86 -8.04 -17.09
CA GLN A 6 -4.00 -9.50 -17.05
C GLN A 6 -4.81 -9.85 -15.79
N SER A 7 -5.94 -10.52 -16.00
CA SER A 7 -6.78 -11.05 -14.93
C SER A 7 -6.25 -12.43 -14.53
N LEU A 8 -5.93 -12.65 -13.26
CA LEU A 8 -5.73 -13.99 -12.72
C LEU A 8 -7.07 -14.51 -12.18
N GLY A 9 -7.45 -15.68 -12.68
CA GLY A 9 -8.74 -16.31 -12.36
C GLY A 9 -8.85 -16.80 -10.91
N VAL A 10 -10.10 -16.90 -10.46
CA VAL A 10 -10.51 -17.47 -9.18
C VAL A 10 -10.43 -19.00 -9.23
N PRO A 11 -9.94 -19.67 -8.17
CA PRO A 11 -10.35 -21.02 -7.80
C PRO A 11 -11.42 -20.93 -6.69
N ASP A 12 -12.60 -21.48 -6.96
CA ASP A 12 -13.73 -21.55 -6.04
C ASP A 12 -13.68 -22.82 -5.16
N ALA A 13 -14.33 -22.73 -4.00
CA ALA A 13 -14.83 -23.78 -3.11
C ALA A 13 -13.99 -25.06 -2.79
N ALA A 14 -13.82 -25.25 -1.47
CA ALA A 14 -13.87 -26.54 -0.74
C ALA A 14 -12.78 -27.60 -1.00
N ALA A 15 -11.78 -27.65 -0.10
CA ALA A 15 -10.98 -28.85 0.17
C ALA A 15 -10.70 -29.03 1.67
N PHE A 16 -11.68 -29.63 2.35
CA PHE A 16 -11.59 -30.49 3.54
C PHE A 16 -10.94 -29.99 4.86
N ASN A 17 -11.78 -29.96 5.90
CA ASN A 17 -11.40 -29.78 7.30
C ASN A 17 -10.39 -30.86 7.75
N SER A 18 -9.31 -30.43 8.41
CA SER A 18 -8.48 -31.29 9.25
C SER A 18 -8.68 -30.87 10.70
N ILE A 19 -9.46 -31.65 11.47
CA ILE A 19 -9.79 -31.43 12.87
C ILE A 19 -9.36 -32.66 13.69
N ASP A 20 -8.16 -32.60 14.27
CA ASP A 20 -7.65 -33.21 15.53
C ASP A 20 -6.14 -32.87 15.64
N SER A 21 -5.49 -32.74 16.80
CA SER A 21 -5.91 -32.66 18.21
C SER A 21 -5.68 -31.23 18.76
N SER A 22 -5.71 -30.86 20.05
CA SER A 22 -5.93 -31.52 21.35
C SER A 22 -6.57 -30.52 22.33
N LEU A 23 -7.14 -31.00 23.45
CA LEU A 23 -7.79 -30.18 24.47
C LEU A 23 -6.91 -29.02 24.99
N ASN A 24 -7.49 -27.82 25.02
CA ASN A 24 -7.28 -26.85 26.10
C ASN A 24 -8.55 -26.02 26.31
N ASP A 25 -9.60 -26.66 26.82
CA ASP A 25 -10.80 -25.96 27.30
C ASP A 25 -10.48 -25.11 28.54
N ASN A 26 -11.20 -23.98 28.69
CA ASN A 26 -11.09 -23.02 29.80
C ASN A 26 -9.75 -22.26 29.96
N CYS A 27 -9.40 -21.44 28.97
CA CYS A 27 -8.43 -20.34 29.14
C CYS A 27 -8.92 -19.02 28.52
N PHE A 28 -9.91 -18.43 29.20
CA PHE A 28 -10.38 -17.04 29.09
C PHE A 28 -11.24 -16.62 27.88
N LEU A 29 -12.47 -16.29 28.22
CA LEU A 29 -13.40 -15.41 27.51
C LEU A 29 -12.78 -14.01 27.32
N ASN A 30 -11.91 -13.80 26.32
CA ASN A 30 -11.46 -12.46 25.99
C ASN A 30 -11.33 -12.16 24.48
N LYS A 31 -12.22 -11.24 24.06
CA LYS A 31 -11.98 -10.19 23.06
C LYS A 31 -12.17 -10.59 21.59
N TRP A 32 -13.24 -10.02 21.03
CA TRP A 32 -13.49 -9.65 19.62
C TRP A 32 -12.63 -10.30 18.52
N PRO A 33 -13.23 -10.85 17.44
CA PRO A 33 -12.44 -11.27 16.28
C PRO A 33 -11.64 -10.06 15.79
N SER A 34 -10.31 -10.14 15.94
CA SER A 34 -9.42 -9.05 15.58
C SER A 34 -9.58 -8.81 14.10
N ALA A 35 -10.23 -7.69 13.75
CA ALA A 35 -10.52 -7.35 12.36
C ALA A 35 -9.25 -7.53 11.54
N PRO A 36 -9.32 -8.21 10.37
CA PRO A 36 -8.13 -8.61 9.63
C PRO A 36 -7.25 -7.38 9.48
N LYS A 37 -6.01 -7.46 9.99
CA LYS A 37 -5.03 -6.37 9.83
C LYS A 37 -4.84 -6.18 8.34
N ILE A 38 -5.56 -5.20 7.77
CA ILE A 38 -5.43 -4.78 6.38
C ILE A 38 -3.97 -4.37 6.25
N GLN A 39 -3.16 -5.27 5.69
CA GLN A 39 -1.80 -4.95 5.31
C GLN A 39 -1.94 -3.81 4.31
N ARG A 40 -1.60 -2.58 4.73
CA ARG A 40 -1.78 -1.43 3.86
C ARG A 40 -0.89 -1.62 2.65
N LEU A 41 -1.53 -2.01 1.55
CA LEU A 41 -0.93 -2.11 0.23
C LEU A 41 -0.23 -0.77 -0.02
N ARG A 42 1.10 -0.82 -0.17
CA ARG A 42 1.90 0.38 -0.36
C ARG A 42 1.64 0.92 -1.76
N THR A 43 0.66 1.80 -1.86
CA THR A 43 0.26 2.44 -3.13
C THR A 43 1.24 3.55 -3.45
N TYR A 44 2.08 3.35 -4.46
CA TYR A 44 3.04 4.34 -4.93
C TYR A 44 2.51 5.09 -6.16
N THR A 45 2.59 6.41 -6.13
CA THR A 45 2.31 7.31 -7.25
C THR A 45 3.58 7.63 -8.02
N LYS A 46 3.54 7.51 -9.35
CA LYS A 46 4.66 7.86 -10.24
C LYS A 46 4.66 9.36 -10.52
N VAL A 47 5.82 9.99 -10.36
CA VAL A 47 6.05 11.43 -10.57
C VAL A 47 7.15 11.67 -11.59
N TYR A 48 6.95 12.65 -12.46
CA TYR A 48 7.80 12.90 -13.63
C TYR A 48 8.03 14.40 -13.86
N LYS A 49 9.21 14.74 -14.38
CA LYS A 49 9.57 16.08 -14.88
C LYS A 49 10.36 15.92 -16.17
N ARG A 50 10.14 16.80 -17.16
CA ARG A 50 10.87 16.77 -18.43
C ARG A 50 12.38 16.87 -18.18
N GLY A 51 13.16 15.96 -18.78
CA GLY A 51 14.61 15.89 -18.61
C GLY A 51 15.08 15.41 -17.23
N ALA A 52 14.21 14.77 -16.44
CA ALA A 52 14.58 14.17 -15.15
C ALA A 52 14.13 12.70 -15.07
N VAL A 53 14.85 11.91 -14.30
CA VAL A 53 14.48 10.51 -14.01
C VAL A 53 13.20 10.50 -13.16
N GLY A 54 12.20 9.73 -13.60
CA GLY A 54 10.94 9.57 -12.86
C GLY A 54 11.13 8.84 -11.53
N ARG A 55 10.27 9.10 -10.55
CA ARG A 55 10.29 8.45 -9.23
C ARG A 55 8.91 7.94 -8.83
N SER A 56 8.88 7.04 -7.85
CA SER A 56 7.68 6.51 -7.22
C SER A 56 7.64 6.95 -5.77
N ILE A 57 6.58 7.65 -5.36
CA ILE A 57 6.41 8.20 -4.00
C ILE A 57 5.13 7.66 -3.36
N ASP A 58 5.12 7.57 -2.04
CA ASP A 58 3.96 7.15 -1.25
C ASP A 58 3.28 8.42 -0.70
N ILE A 59 2.17 8.82 -1.31
CA ILE A 59 1.48 10.07 -0.97
C ILE A 59 0.95 10.06 0.47
N SER A 60 0.68 8.88 1.04
CA SER A 60 0.11 8.74 2.39
C SER A 60 1.06 9.17 3.52
N ARG A 61 2.33 9.45 3.20
CA ARG A 61 3.35 9.91 4.15
C ARG A 61 3.32 11.41 4.42
N TYR A 62 2.73 12.20 3.52
CA TYR A 62 2.70 13.64 3.63
C TYR A 62 1.41 14.08 4.34
N SER A 63 1.52 14.99 5.30
CA SER A 63 0.38 15.53 6.04
C SER A 63 -0.45 16.50 5.20
N GLY A 64 0.08 16.97 4.06
CA GLY A 64 -0.65 17.81 3.12
C GLY A 64 0.17 18.26 1.90
N TYR A 65 -0.48 19.03 1.03
CA TYR A 65 0.08 19.44 -0.26
C TYR A 65 1.36 20.28 -0.17
N ASN A 66 1.51 21.11 0.86
CA ASN A 66 2.68 21.98 1.02
C ASN A 66 3.98 21.18 1.26
N GLU A 67 3.91 20.15 2.10
CA GLU A 67 5.01 19.24 2.40
C GLU A 67 5.40 18.44 1.15
N LEU A 68 4.41 17.82 0.50
CA LEU A 68 4.57 17.11 -0.78
C LEU A 68 5.22 18.01 -1.85
N LYS A 69 4.75 19.26 -1.99
CA LYS A 69 5.29 20.23 -2.95
C LYS A 69 6.74 20.60 -2.65
N GLN A 70 7.10 20.79 -1.39
CA GLN A 70 8.47 21.08 -0.99
C GLN A 70 9.41 19.90 -1.27
N ASP A 71 8.99 18.68 -0.95
CA ASP A 71 9.79 17.48 -1.19
C ASP A 71 9.93 17.20 -2.69
N LEU A 72 8.86 17.33 -3.49
CA LEU A 72 8.93 17.27 -4.96
C LEU A 72 9.89 18.32 -5.54
N SER A 73 9.88 19.56 -5.04
CA SER A 73 10.83 20.60 -5.43
C SER A 73 12.28 20.19 -5.13
N ARG A 74 12.55 19.54 -4.00
CA ARG A 74 13.87 18.98 -3.65
C ARG A 74 14.24 17.79 -4.53
N MET A 75 13.33 16.83 -4.72
CA MET A 75 13.54 15.62 -5.51
C MET A 75 13.94 15.92 -6.96
N PHE A 76 13.37 16.95 -7.55
CA PHE A 76 13.53 17.30 -8.96
C PHE A 76 14.39 18.55 -9.20
N SER A 77 15.05 19.04 -8.14
CA SER A 77 15.87 20.27 -8.10
C SER A 77 15.16 21.48 -8.74
N ILE A 78 13.85 21.60 -8.50
CA ILE A 78 13.02 22.68 -9.02
C ILE A 78 13.19 23.89 -8.10
N LYS A 79 14.33 24.56 -8.23
CA LYS A 79 14.57 25.86 -7.59
C LYS A 79 13.46 26.81 -8.05
N ARG A 80 12.79 27.52 -7.12
CA ARG A 80 12.02 28.71 -7.53
C ARG A 80 13.00 29.62 -8.28
N GLY A 81 12.58 30.19 -9.40
CA GLY A 81 13.42 31.14 -10.13
C GLY A 81 13.95 32.21 -9.18
N ALA A 82 15.20 32.64 -9.39
CA ALA A 82 15.70 33.80 -8.68
C ALA A 82 14.77 34.99 -8.98
N THR A 83 14.35 35.67 -7.92
CA THR A 83 13.81 37.04 -7.97
C THR A 83 14.92 38.00 -8.36
#